data_AF-A0A920PBJ5-F1
#
_entry.id   AF-A0A920PBJ5-F1
#
_cell.length_a   1.000
_cell.length_b   1.000
_cell.length_c   1.000
_cell.angle_alpha   90.00
_cell.angle_beta   90.00
_cell.angle_gamma   90.00
#
_symmetry.space_group_name_H-M   'P 1'
#
loop_
_entity.id
_entity.type
_entity.pdbx_description
1 polymer ?
#
loop_
_entity_poly.entity_id
_entity_poly.type
_entity_poly.pdbx_seq_one_letter_code
_entity_poly.pdbx_strand_id
1 'polypeptide(L)'
;MNLLQLKENFESTLLRGDSAKTVKKAVAYCNGCQTARKYDTAIICLNKLLINVEKDKTLRAVVLTALGTAYWEKAQLKKALEQFETALLLFKEMDDKAGKAAILSIVAITYWRKCAWDQALEILEDALNQKSDKEERFASLYGAFDRGISTLQNRIRLGRELEQPLKILQPLFSSTAIHLITGNMVELKRCLDESEALAKETGQTDILNAILGVSKLAAKVL
;
A
#
# COMPACT_ATOMS: atom_id res chain seq x y z
N MET A 1 -5.05 10.99 18.36
CA MET A 1 -4.45 12.32 18.13
C MET A 1 -5.17 12.96 16.95
N ASN A 2 -5.63 14.20 17.06
CA ASN A 2 -6.33 14.88 15.96
C ASN A 2 -5.34 15.51 14.96
N LEU A 3 -5.84 15.96 13.80
CA LEU A 3 -4.97 16.49 12.73
C LEU A 3 -4.19 17.75 13.15
N LEU A 4 -4.78 18.59 14.01
CA LEU A 4 -4.14 19.79 14.53
C LEU A 4 -2.93 19.44 15.42
N GLN A 5 -3.12 18.51 16.36
CA GLN A 5 -2.06 18.01 17.22
C GLN A 5 -0.93 17.34 16.42
N LEU A 6 -1.26 16.63 15.34
CA LEU A 6 -0.26 16.06 14.43
C LEU A 6 0.56 17.16 13.75
N LYS A 7 -0.10 18.23 13.29
CA LYS A 7 0.55 19.38 12.66
C LYS A 7 1.49 20.09 13.62
N GLU A 8 1.01 20.45 14.81
CA GLU A 8 1.79 21.12 15.85
C GLU A 8 3.02 20.30 16.24
N ASN A 9 2.86 18.99 16.40
CA ASN A 9 3.97 18.09 16.70
C ASN A 9 5.04 18.10 15.60
N PHE A 10 4.63 18.05 14.33
CA PHE A 10 5.55 18.13 13.19
C PHE A 10 6.27 19.50 13.15
N GLU A 11 5.54 20.60 13.27
CA GLU A 11 6.10 21.95 13.24
C GLU A 11 7.09 22.17 14.39
N SER A 12 6.79 21.65 15.59
CA SER A 12 7.70 21.73 16.74
C SER A 12 9.03 20.98 16.52
N THR A 13 9.02 19.90 15.74
CA THR A 13 10.25 19.13 15.44
C THR A 13 11.10 19.77 14.36
N LEU A 14 10.47 20.48 13.42
CA LEU A 14 11.17 21.23 12.38
C LEU A 14 12.09 22.30 12.99
N LEU A 15 11.66 22.92 14.10
CA LEU A 15 12.44 23.91 14.84
C LEU A 15 13.64 23.34 15.60
N ARG A 16 13.64 22.02 15.88
CA ARG A 16 14.67 21.37 16.71
C ARG A 16 15.82 20.76 15.90
N GLY A 17 15.72 20.74 14.56
CA GLY A 17 16.81 20.32 13.67
C GLY A 17 17.07 18.81 13.57
N ASP A 18 16.28 17.95 14.24
CA ASP A 18 16.40 16.50 14.12
C ASP A 18 15.64 15.99 12.89
N SER A 19 16.36 15.71 11.80
CA SER A 19 15.78 15.29 10.52
C SER A 19 15.00 13.98 10.62
N ALA A 20 15.49 12.98 11.36
CA ALA A 20 14.83 11.69 11.46
C ALA A 20 13.51 11.79 12.23
N LYS A 21 13.52 12.51 13.36
CA LYS A 21 12.30 12.75 14.14
C LYS A 21 11.31 13.62 13.37
N THR A 22 11.80 14.62 12.63
CA THR A 22 10.98 15.48 11.78
C THR A 22 10.28 14.67 10.70
N VAL A 23 11.00 13.78 10.01
CA VAL A 23 10.41 12.88 9.00
C VAL A 23 9.33 11.99 9.62
N LYS A 24 9.63 11.35 10.75
CA LYS A 24 8.65 10.50 11.45
C LYS A 24 7.36 11.27 11.78
N LYS A 25 7.46 12.47 12.32
CA LYS A 25 6.28 13.30 12.67
C LYS A 25 5.55 13.83 11.43
N ALA A 26 6.29 14.21 10.39
CA ALA A 26 5.71 14.64 9.12
C ALA A 26 4.91 13.52 8.44
N VAL A 27 5.45 12.30 8.39
CA VAL A 27 4.77 11.12 7.84
C VAL A 27 3.49 10.83 8.63
N ALA A 28 3.54 10.89 9.95
CA ALA A 28 2.35 10.73 10.79
C ALA A 28 1.29 11.80 10.50
N TYR A 29 1.68 13.08 10.37
CA TYR A 29 0.79 14.16 9.99
C TYR A 29 0.17 13.95 8.60
N CYS A 30 0.98 13.57 7.62
CA CYS A 30 0.52 13.30 6.26
C CYS A 30 -0.45 12.11 6.20
N ASN A 31 -0.21 11.06 6.98
CA ASN A 31 -1.14 9.94 7.12
C ASN A 31 -2.49 10.38 7.72
N GLY A 32 -2.46 11.32 8.68
CA GLY A 32 -3.65 11.99 9.19
C GLY A 32 -4.38 12.79 8.10
N CYS A 33 -3.66 13.56 7.28
CA CYS A 33 -4.22 14.26 6.13
C CYS A 33 -4.88 13.29 5.14
N GLN A 34 -4.22 12.19 4.81
CA GLN A 34 -4.73 11.14 3.90
C GLN A 34 -6.02 10.52 4.43
N THR A 35 -6.09 10.21 5.72
CA THR A 35 -7.31 9.71 6.38
C THR A 35 -8.46 10.72 6.27
N ALA A 36 -8.15 12.03 6.39
CA ALA A 36 -9.10 13.11 6.17
C ALA A 36 -9.34 13.46 4.69
N ARG A 37 -8.81 12.66 3.74
CA ARG A 37 -8.84 12.88 2.28
C ARG A 37 -8.22 14.20 1.81
N LYS A 38 -7.36 14.81 2.63
CA LYS A 38 -6.60 16.03 2.33
C LYS A 38 -5.28 15.68 1.64
N TYR A 39 -5.35 15.01 0.49
CA TYR A 39 -4.17 14.50 -0.21
C TYR A 39 -3.22 15.61 -0.67
N ASP A 40 -3.75 16.74 -1.14
CA ASP A 40 -2.94 17.88 -1.57
C ASP A 40 -2.09 18.46 -0.43
N THR A 41 -2.67 18.54 0.77
CA THR A 41 -1.93 18.98 1.96
C THR A 41 -0.78 18.04 2.29
N ALA A 42 -1.00 16.71 2.22
CA ALA A 42 0.04 15.72 2.43
C ALA A 42 1.16 15.85 1.37
N ILE A 43 0.80 15.94 0.09
CA ILE A 43 1.74 16.06 -1.02
C ILE A 43 2.60 17.33 -0.90
N ILE A 44 1.99 18.48 -0.61
CA ILE A 44 2.73 19.74 -0.42
C ILE A 44 3.71 19.62 0.75
N CYS A 45 3.28 19.03 1.87
CA CYS A 45 4.13 18.82 3.03
C CYS A 45 5.33 17.92 2.71
N LEU A 46 5.10 16.80 2.03
CA LEU A 46 6.13 15.81 1.69
C LEU A 46 7.12 16.35 0.65
N ASN A 47 6.66 17.11 -0.36
CA ASN A 47 7.55 17.76 -1.32
C ASN A 47 8.50 18.76 -0.65
N LYS A 48 8.01 19.57 0.30
CA LYS A 48 8.86 20.49 1.07
C LYS A 48 9.89 19.73 1.90
N LEU A 49 9.46 18.65 2.55
CA LEU A 49 10.34 17.84 3.38
C LEU A 49 11.43 17.13 2.56
N LEU A 50 11.11 16.71 1.33
CA LEU A 50 12.03 15.99 0.45
C LEU A 50 13.30 16.81 0.16
N ILE A 51 13.18 18.13 0.03
CA ILE A 51 14.30 19.06 -0.16
C ILE A 51 15.25 19.02 1.05
N ASN A 52 14.70 18.93 2.26
CA ASN A 52 15.48 18.97 3.51
C ASN A 52 16.23 17.66 3.81
N VAL A 53 15.86 16.56 3.15
CA VAL A 53 16.47 15.24 3.37
C VAL A 53 17.29 14.76 2.17
N GLU A 54 17.64 15.65 1.23
CA GLU A 54 18.31 15.30 -0.02
C GLU A 54 19.57 14.45 0.17
N LYS A 55 20.38 14.77 1.20
CA LYS A 55 21.65 14.10 1.50
C LYS A 55 21.49 12.78 2.25
N ASP A 56 20.37 12.57 2.93
CA ASP A 56 20.11 11.36 3.71
C ASP A 56 19.28 10.38 2.88
N LYS A 57 19.95 9.39 2.28
CA LYS A 57 19.31 8.42 1.39
C LYS A 57 18.16 7.66 2.07
N THR A 58 18.32 7.30 3.34
CA THR A 58 17.32 6.54 4.09
C THR A 58 16.07 7.38 4.33
N LEU A 59 16.23 8.60 4.85
CA LEU A 59 15.11 9.51 5.08
C LEU A 59 14.44 9.92 3.76
N ARG A 60 15.23 10.17 2.71
CA ARG A 60 14.72 10.48 1.37
C ARG A 60 13.85 9.34 0.82
N ALA A 61 14.29 8.09 0.94
CA ALA A 61 13.52 6.93 0.48
C ALA A 61 12.19 6.78 1.24
N VAL A 62 12.19 7.03 2.56
CA VAL A 62 10.96 7.03 3.39
C VAL A 62 10.00 8.15 2.95
N VAL A 63 10.50 9.37 2.74
CA VAL A 63 9.66 10.49 2.29
C VAL A 63 9.09 10.24 0.90
N LEU A 64 9.88 9.70 -0.04
CA LEU A 64 9.41 9.30 -1.38
C LEU A 64 8.33 8.21 -1.30
N THR A 65 8.47 7.25 -0.39
CA THR A 65 7.46 6.21 -0.16
C THR A 65 6.14 6.82 0.31
N ALA A 66 6.17 7.73 1.29
CA ALA A 66 4.98 8.43 1.76
C ALA A 66 4.36 9.32 0.68
N LEU A 67 5.19 9.99 -0.13
CA LEU A 67 4.75 10.85 -1.23
C LEU A 67 4.06 10.04 -2.33
N GLY A 68 4.66 8.91 -2.73
CA GLY A 68 4.04 7.97 -3.67
C GLY A 68 2.70 7.44 -3.15
N THR A 69 2.63 7.11 -1.85
CA THR A 69 1.38 6.66 -1.21
C THR A 69 0.30 7.75 -1.26
N ALA A 70 0.65 9.01 -0.99
CA ALA A 70 -0.29 10.12 -1.07
C ALA A 70 -0.80 10.36 -2.50
N TYR A 71 0.07 10.24 -3.52
CA TYR A 71 -0.36 10.28 -4.93
C TYR A 71 -1.25 9.08 -5.30
N TRP A 72 -0.93 7.88 -4.79
CA TRP A 72 -1.68 6.66 -5.05
C TRP A 72 -3.12 6.75 -4.52
N GLU A 73 -3.32 7.26 -3.30
CA GLU A 73 -4.64 7.49 -2.73
C GLU A 73 -5.40 8.64 -3.39
N LYS A 74 -4.67 9.61 -3.97
CA LYS A 74 -5.24 10.64 -4.85
C LYS A 74 -5.53 10.12 -6.27
N ALA A 75 -5.37 8.82 -6.53
CA ALA A 75 -5.53 8.18 -7.84
C ALA A 75 -4.58 8.71 -8.94
N GLN A 76 -3.50 9.42 -8.59
CA GLN A 76 -2.47 9.87 -9.52
C GLN A 76 -1.41 8.78 -9.70
N LEU A 77 -1.81 7.63 -10.25
CA LEU A 77 -1.00 6.41 -10.27
C LEU A 77 0.35 6.55 -10.98
N LYS A 78 0.42 7.33 -12.07
CA LYS A 78 1.69 7.57 -12.78
C LYS A 78 2.72 8.24 -11.86
N LYS A 79 2.33 9.32 -11.19
CA LYS A 79 3.20 10.02 -10.23
C LYS A 79 3.56 9.15 -9.04
N ALA A 80 2.61 8.35 -8.55
CA ALA A 80 2.87 7.41 -7.47
C ALA A 80 3.98 6.42 -7.84
N LEU A 81 3.88 5.80 -9.02
CA LEU A 81 4.88 4.86 -9.55
C LEU A 81 6.25 5.53 -9.72
N GLU A 82 6.32 6.76 -10.25
CA GLU A 82 7.59 7.52 -10.37
C GLU A 82 8.29 7.70 -9.00
N GLN A 83 7.52 8.00 -7.95
CA GLN A 83 8.09 8.14 -6.60
C GLN A 83 8.51 6.78 -6.01
N PHE A 84 7.70 5.74 -6.23
CA PHE A 84 8.01 4.38 -5.78
C PHE A 84 9.26 3.82 -6.47
N GLU A 85 9.41 4.02 -7.78
CA GLU A 85 10.60 3.62 -8.53
C GLU A 85 11.85 4.30 -7.96
N THR A 86 11.79 5.60 -7.70
CA THR A 86 12.90 6.34 -7.09
C THR A 86 13.22 5.81 -5.69
N ALA A 87 12.21 5.55 -4.85
CA ALA A 87 12.40 4.98 -3.52
C ALA A 87 13.01 3.57 -3.58
N LEU A 88 12.55 2.73 -4.52
CA LEU A 88 13.05 1.36 -4.71
C LEU A 88 14.52 1.35 -5.11
N LEU A 89 14.96 2.27 -5.98
CA LEU A 89 16.37 2.41 -6.34
C LEU A 89 17.22 2.73 -5.11
N LEU A 90 16.79 3.67 -4.26
CA LEU A 90 17.50 4.00 -3.03
C LEU A 90 17.55 2.80 -2.06
N PHE A 91 16.44 2.10 -1.85
CA PHE A 91 16.43 0.90 -1.01
C PHE A 91 17.29 -0.23 -1.60
N LYS A 92 17.42 -0.31 -2.93
CA LYS A 92 18.38 -1.21 -3.60
C LYS A 92 19.82 -0.85 -3.32
N GLU A 93 20.19 0.41 -3.46
CA GLU A 93 21.54 0.90 -3.15
C GLU A 93 21.95 0.68 -1.70
N MET A 94 20.99 0.78 -0.77
CA MET A 94 21.22 0.59 0.68
C MET A 94 21.11 -0.87 1.13
N ASP A 95 20.83 -1.81 0.23
CA ASP A 95 20.45 -3.19 0.54
C ASP A 95 19.33 -3.34 1.60
N ASP A 96 18.39 -2.41 1.60
CA ASP A 96 17.30 -2.35 2.57
C ASP A 96 16.15 -3.27 2.16
N LYS A 97 16.16 -4.50 2.65
CA LYS A 97 15.14 -5.52 2.35
C LYS A 97 13.73 -5.11 2.78
N ALA A 98 13.58 -4.43 3.92
CA ALA A 98 12.29 -3.96 4.39
C ALA A 98 11.71 -2.89 3.48
N GLY A 99 12.53 -1.91 3.07
CA GLY A 99 12.13 -0.88 2.12
C GLY A 99 11.81 -1.43 0.73
N LYS A 100 12.62 -2.38 0.22
CA LYS A 100 12.33 -3.10 -1.03
C LYS A 100 10.98 -3.80 -0.96
N ALA A 101 10.73 -4.59 0.08
CA ALA A 101 9.47 -5.32 0.26
C ALA A 101 8.27 -4.37 0.30
N ALA A 102 8.36 -3.29 1.08
CA ALA A 102 7.28 -2.31 1.20
C ALA A 102 6.94 -1.66 -0.15
N ILE A 103 7.94 -1.25 -0.93
CA ILE A 103 7.69 -0.65 -2.25
C ILE A 103 7.14 -1.67 -3.25
N LEU A 104 7.72 -2.88 -3.32
CA LEU A 104 7.23 -3.93 -4.20
C LEU A 104 5.77 -4.29 -3.88
N SER A 105 5.40 -4.30 -2.59
CA SER A 105 4.03 -4.52 -2.13
C SER A 105 3.03 -3.53 -2.74
N ILE A 106 3.29 -2.23 -2.64
CA ILE A 106 2.36 -1.21 -3.14
C ILE A 106 2.36 -1.12 -4.67
N VAL A 107 3.49 -1.41 -5.32
CA VAL A 107 3.57 -1.52 -6.77
C VAL A 107 2.73 -2.72 -7.23
N ALA A 108 2.87 -3.89 -6.62
CA ALA A 108 2.09 -5.07 -6.97
C ALA A 108 0.59 -4.85 -6.79
N ILE A 109 0.17 -4.25 -5.68
CA ILE A 109 -1.23 -3.86 -5.45
C ILE A 109 -1.72 -2.87 -6.53
N THR A 110 -0.84 -2.00 -7.04
CA THR A 110 -1.19 -1.07 -8.13
C THR A 110 -1.45 -1.80 -9.44
N TYR A 111 -0.64 -2.81 -9.78
CA TYR A 111 -0.88 -3.67 -10.94
C TYR A 111 -2.11 -4.58 -10.74
N TRP A 112 -2.32 -5.08 -9.53
CA TRP A 112 -3.51 -5.85 -9.15
C TRP A 112 -4.80 -5.07 -9.40
N ARG A 113 -4.82 -3.79 -9.01
CA ARG A 113 -5.95 -2.86 -9.26
C ARG A 113 -6.18 -2.56 -10.74
N LYS A 114 -5.17 -2.77 -11.59
CA LYS A 114 -5.28 -2.65 -13.05
C LYS A 114 -5.67 -3.96 -13.74
N CYS A 115 -5.97 -5.02 -12.97
CA CYS A 115 -6.21 -6.38 -13.46
C CYS A 115 -5.02 -7.01 -14.20
N ALA A 116 -3.81 -6.47 -14.01
CA ALA A 116 -2.58 -7.03 -14.54
C ALA A 116 -2.03 -8.07 -13.55
N TRP A 117 -2.76 -9.17 -13.36
CA TRP A 117 -2.51 -10.11 -12.27
C TRP A 117 -1.21 -10.88 -12.41
N ASP A 118 -0.82 -11.31 -13.61
CA ASP A 118 0.45 -12.02 -13.81
C ASP A 118 1.65 -11.18 -13.38
N GLN A 119 1.70 -9.91 -13.83
CA GLN A 119 2.72 -8.96 -13.43
C GLN A 119 2.67 -8.67 -11.92
N ALA A 120 1.47 -8.54 -11.35
CA ALA A 120 1.32 -8.31 -9.93
C ALA A 120 1.79 -9.51 -9.09
N LEU A 121 1.56 -10.75 -9.55
CA LEU A 121 1.99 -11.98 -8.88
C LEU A 121 3.51 -12.11 -8.87
N GLU A 122 4.19 -11.81 -9.98
CA GLU A 122 5.66 -11.77 -10.04
C GLU A 122 6.22 -10.77 -9.02
N ILE A 123 5.66 -9.56 -8.96
CA ILE A 123 6.11 -8.52 -8.03
C ILE A 123 5.77 -8.89 -6.57
N LEU A 124 4.62 -9.54 -6.33
CA LEU A 124 4.26 -10.06 -5.00
C LEU A 124 5.26 -11.12 -4.55
N GLU A 125 5.65 -12.05 -5.43
CA GLU A 125 6.67 -13.06 -5.13
C GLU A 125 7.99 -12.41 -4.74
N ASP A 126 8.44 -11.43 -5.51
CA ASP A 126 9.66 -10.66 -5.20
C ASP A 126 9.58 -9.96 -3.85
N ALA A 127 8.42 -9.37 -3.52
CA ALA A 127 8.18 -8.70 -2.25
C ALA A 127 8.27 -9.69 -1.07
N LEU A 128 7.61 -10.84 -1.19
CA LEU A 128 7.59 -11.89 -0.16
C LEU A 128 8.99 -12.52 0.04
N ASN A 129 9.77 -12.66 -1.03
CA ASN A 129 11.12 -13.20 -0.99
C ASN A 129 12.13 -12.29 -0.27
N GLN A 130 11.86 -11.00 -0.14
CA GLN A 130 12.72 -10.10 0.64
C GLN A 130 12.76 -10.48 2.14
N LYS A 131 11.76 -11.23 2.65
CA LYS A 131 11.62 -11.68 4.06
C LYS A 131 11.92 -10.56 5.07
N SER A 132 10.97 -9.65 5.26
CA SER A 132 11.12 -8.51 6.17
C SER A 132 9.88 -8.26 7.01
N ASP A 133 10.10 -7.69 8.21
CA ASP A 133 9.02 -7.28 9.10
C ASP A 133 8.45 -5.92 8.70
N LYS A 134 7.20 -5.67 9.08
CA LYS A 134 6.58 -4.36 8.92
C LYS A 134 7.25 -3.35 9.85
N GLU A 135 7.77 -2.28 9.29
CA GLU A 135 8.44 -1.23 10.06
C GLU A 135 7.61 0.05 10.16
N GLU A 136 7.72 0.73 11.31
CA GLU A 136 6.97 1.96 11.61
C GLU A 136 7.23 3.08 10.59
N ARG A 137 8.42 3.14 9.99
CA ARG A 137 8.76 4.14 8.96
C ARG A 137 7.91 4.03 7.69
N PHE A 138 7.20 2.93 7.48
CA PHE A 138 6.26 2.71 6.37
C PHE A 138 4.78 2.83 6.79
N ALA A 139 4.49 3.45 7.94
CA ALA A 139 3.12 3.57 8.45
C ALA A 139 2.12 4.24 7.47
N SER A 140 2.55 5.20 6.64
CA SER A 140 1.67 5.79 5.62
C SER A 140 1.20 4.76 4.60
N LEU A 141 2.10 3.88 4.14
CA LEU A 141 1.82 2.83 3.16
C LEU A 141 0.89 1.76 3.73
N TYR A 142 1.21 1.21 4.90
CA TYR A 142 0.32 0.21 5.53
C TYR A 142 -1.03 0.81 5.94
N GLY A 143 -1.04 2.08 6.38
CA GLY A 143 -2.30 2.80 6.63
C GLY A 143 -3.16 2.95 5.37
N ALA A 144 -2.55 3.14 4.20
CA ALA A 144 -3.28 3.16 2.93
C ALA A 144 -3.86 1.79 2.57
N PHE A 145 -3.17 0.69 2.91
CA PHE A 145 -3.70 -0.67 2.74
C PHE A 145 -4.92 -0.90 3.63
N ASP A 146 -4.85 -0.51 4.90
CA ASP A 146 -5.97 -0.64 5.84
C ASP A 146 -7.20 0.14 5.34
N ARG A 147 -7.00 1.39 4.91
CA ARG A 147 -8.08 2.20 4.29
C ARG A 147 -8.61 1.58 3.00
N GLY A 148 -7.72 0.98 2.20
CA GLY A 148 -8.07 0.21 1.01
C GLY A 148 -9.00 -0.94 1.35
N ILE A 149 -8.65 -1.77 2.33
CA ILE A 149 -9.48 -2.88 2.81
C ILE A 149 -10.84 -2.39 3.29
N SER A 150 -10.90 -1.34 4.12
CA SER A 150 -12.19 -0.78 4.56
C SER A 150 -13.06 -0.31 3.39
N THR A 151 -12.45 0.26 2.34
CA THR A 151 -13.17 0.67 1.14
C THR A 151 -13.70 -0.54 0.35
N LEU A 152 -12.89 -1.59 0.21
CA LEU A 152 -13.29 -2.83 -0.47
C LEU A 152 -14.40 -3.56 0.30
N GLN A 153 -14.32 -3.63 1.62
CA GLN A 153 -15.37 -4.20 2.48
C GLN A 153 -16.71 -3.47 2.32
N ASN A 154 -16.69 -2.14 2.25
CA ASN A 154 -17.91 -1.37 1.97
C ASN A 154 -18.51 -1.68 0.58
N ARG A 155 -17.66 -1.89 -0.43
CA ARG A 155 -18.11 -2.32 -1.77
C ARG A 155 -18.70 -3.73 -1.76
N ILE A 156 -18.09 -4.66 -1.03
CA ILE A 156 -18.60 -6.02 -0.84
C ILE A 156 -19.97 -5.99 -0.17
N ARG A 157 -20.12 -5.21 0.91
CA ARG A 157 -21.41 -5.04 1.60
C ARG A 157 -22.50 -4.54 0.66
N LEU A 158 -22.23 -3.47 -0.09
CA LEU A 158 -23.18 -2.94 -1.07
C LEU A 158 -23.48 -3.94 -2.19
N GLY A 159 -22.49 -4.69 -2.66
CA GLY A 159 -22.68 -5.75 -3.65
C GLY A 159 -23.62 -6.85 -3.16
N ARG A 160 -23.53 -7.21 -1.87
CA ARG A 160 -24.44 -8.16 -1.21
C ARG A 160 -25.85 -7.59 -1.07
N GLU A 161 -26.00 -6.33 -0.63
CA GLU A 161 -27.31 -5.65 -0.54
C GLU A 161 -28.02 -5.53 -1.89
N LEU A 162 -27.26 -5.39 -2.98
CA LEU A 162 -27.80 -5.31 -4.34
C LEU A 162 -27.98 -6.68 -5.00
N GLU A 163 -27.59 -7.78 -4.34
CA GLU A 163 -27.60 -9.13 -4.89
C GLU A 163 -26.86 -9.21 -6.24
N GLN A 164 -25.69 -8.56 -6.33
CA GLN A 164 -24.88 -8.50 -7.55
C GLN A 164 -23.54 -9.21 -7.35
N PRO A 165 -23.43 -10.51 -7.69
CA PRO A 165 -22.22 -11.32 -7.54
C PRO A 165 -20.96 -10.66 -8.09
N LEU A 166 -21.02 -10.06 -9.28
CA LEU A 166 -19.87 -9.37 -9.89
C LEU A 166 -19.39 -8.14 -9.09
N LYS A 167 -20.31 -7.44 -8.41
CA LYS A 167 -19.96 -6.31 -7.54
C LYS A 167 -19.30 -6.76 -6.23
N ILE A 168 -19.47 -8.03 -5.86
CA ILE A 168 -18.81 -8.65 -4.69
C ILE A 168 -17.45 -9.20 -5.11
N LEU A 169 -17.40 -9.94 -6.23
CA LEU A 169 -16.21 -10.66 -6.68
C LEU A 169 -14.99 -9.75 -6.85
N GLN A 170 -15.13 -8.64 -7.58
CA GLN A 170 -13.99 -7.75 -7.84
C GLN A 170 -13.34 -7.18 -6.57
N PRO A 171 -14.08 -6.56 -5.62
CA PRO A 171 -13.45 -6.05 -4.40
C PRO A 171 -12.97 -7.14 -3.45
N LEU A 172 -13.64 -8.31 -3.43
CA LEU A 172 -13.20 -9.46 -2.65
C LEU A 172 -11.87 -9.99 -3.16
N PHE A 173 -11.76 -10.21 -4.47
CA PHE A 173 -10.52 -10.64 -5.11
C PHE A 173 -9.43 -9.56 -5.04
N SER A 174 -9.79 -8.28 -5.08
CA SER A 174 -8.84 -7.18 -4.86
C SER A 174 -8.21 -7.20 -3.46
N SER A 175 -8.93 -7.73 -2.46
CA SER A 175 -8.46 -7.78 -1.07
C SER A 175 -7.41 -8.87 -0.85
N THR A 176 -7.36 -9.91 -1.69
CA THR A 176 -6.43 -11.06 -1.53
C THR A 176 -4.97 -10.62 -1.60
N ALA A 177 -4.61 -9.76 -2.56
CA ALA A 177 -3.24 -9.24 -2.68
C ALA A 177 -2.80 -8.47 -1.41
N ILE A 178 -3.71 -7.70 -0.81
CA ILE A 178 -3.44 -6.96 0.42
C ILE A 178 -3.32 -7.93 1.61
N HIS A 179 -4.21 -8.92 1.72
CA HIS A 179 -4.15 -9.90 2.81
C HIS A 179 -2.89 -10.78 2.73
N LEU A 180 -2.49 -11.20 1.53
CA LEU A 180 -1.25 -11.94 1.30
C LEU A 180 -0.04 -11.13 1.76
N ILE A 181 0.09 -9.88 1.31
CA ILE A 181 1.27 -9.06 1.63
C ILE A 181 1.31 -8.61 3.08
N THR A 182 0.14 -8.51 3.73
CA THR A 182 0.06 -8.14 5.14
C THR A 182 0.16 -9.34 6.08
N GLY A 183 0.22 -10.57 5.55
CA GLY A 183 0.28 -11.81 6.32
C GLY A 183 -1.02 -12.21 7.00
N ASN A 184 -2.16 -11.62 6.62
CA ASN A 184 -3.46 -11.96 7.19
C ASN A 184 -4.03 -13.21 6.50
N MET A 185 -3.46 -14.38 6.84
CA MET A 185 -3.75 -15.65 6.17
C MET A 185 -5.18 -16.13 6.39
N VAL A 186 -5.80 -15.77 7.52
CA VAL A 186 -7.21 -16.10 7.82
C VAL A 186 -8.13 -15.40 6.83
N GLU A 187 -8.00 -14.08 6.69
CA GLU A 187 -8.81 -13.32 5.73
C GLU A 187 -8.45 -13.63 4.29
N LEU A 188 -7.17 -13.90 3.99
CA LEU A 188 -6.73 -14.34 2.67
C LEU A 188 -7.49 -15.60 2.23
N LYS A 189 -7.50 -16.64 3.07
CA LYS A 189 -8.19 -17.89 2.77
C LYS A 189 -9.69 -17.65 2.56
N ARG A 190 -10.33 -16.92 3.47
CA ARG A 190 -11.76 -16.56 3.35
C ARG A 190 -12.06 -15.85 2.04
N CYS A 191 -11.23 -14.87 1.66
CA CYS A 191 -11.43 -14.11 0.43
C CYS A 191 -11.20 -14.96 -0.82
N LEU A 192 -10.22 -15.87 -0.82
CA LEU A 192 -9.95 -16.78 -1.93
C LEU A 192 -11.10 -17.76 -2.14
N ASP A 193 -11.57 -18.43 -1.07
CA ASP A 193 -12.64 -19.41 -1.14
C ASP A 193 -13.94 -18.78 -1.69
N GLU A 194 -14.32 -17.61 -1.17
CA GLU A 194 -15.53 -16.90 -1.61
C GLU A 194 -15.35 -16.31 -3.03
N SER A 195 -14.14 -15.84 -3.39
CA SER A 195 -13.85 -15.34 -4.75
C SER A 195 -13.87 -16.47 -5.79
N GLU A 196 -13.40 -17.66 -5.44
CA GLU A 196 -13.41 -18.83 -6.34
C GLU A 196 -14.85 -19.27 -6.63
N ALA A 197 -15.70 -19.34 -5.60
CA ALA A 197 -17.11 -19.68 -5.76
C ALA A 197 -17.83 -18.69 -6.69
N LEU A 198 -17.68 -17.38 -6.43
CA LEU A 198 -18.28 -16.33 -7.24
C LEU A 198 -17.72 -16.28 -8.67
N ALA A 199 -16.42 -16.52 -8.85
CA ALA A 199 -15.81 -16.54 -10.18
C ALA A 199 -16.30 -17.73 -11.02
N LYS A 200 -16.53 -18.91 -10.41
CA LYS A 200 -17.17 -20.06 -11.08
C LYS A 200 -18.61 -19.76 -11.47
N GLU A 201 -19.39 -19.19 -10.57
CA GLU A 201 -20.79 -18.81 -10.82
C GLU A 201 -20.91 -17.80 -11.97
N THR A 202 -20.00 -16.83 -12.02
CA THR A 202 -20.04 -15.71 -12.97
C THR A 202 -19.19 -15.92 -14.23
N GLY A 203 -18.53 -17.07 -14.37
CA GLY A 203 -17.72 -17.42 -15.53
C GLY A 203 -16.43 -16.61 -15.71
N GLN A 204 -15.86 -16.06 -14.64
CA GLN A 204 -14.64 -15.23 -14.67
C GLN A 204 -13.37 -16.10 -14.62
N THR A 205 -13.01 -16.67 -15.77
CA THR A 205 -11.88 -17.61 -15.89
C THR A 205 -10.52 -16.98 -15.62
N ASP A 206 -10.39 -15.70 -15.93
CA ASP A 206 -9.21 -14.88 -15.71
C ASP A 206 -8.92 -14.71 -14.20
N ILE A 207 -9.96 -14.45 -13.39
CA ILE A 207 -9.87 -14.41 -11.92
C ILE A 207 -9.56 -15.80 -11.36
N LEU A 208 -10.18 -16.86 -11.89
CA LEU A 208 -9.87 -18.24 -11.46
C LEU A 208 -8.39 -18.59 -11.65
N ASN A 209 -7.80 -18.21 -12.78
CA ASN A 209 -6.37 -18.41 -13.03
C ASN A 209 -5.51 -17.62 -12.03
N ALA A 210 -5.87 -16.37 -11.76
CA ALA A 210 -5.15 -15.54 -10.82
C ALA A 210 -5.28 -16.04 -9.36
N ILE A 211 -6.43 -16.62 -8.96
CA ILE A 211 -6.61 -17.30 -7.67
C ILE A 211 -5.59 -18.44 -7.50
N LEU A 212 -5.38 -19.26 -8.53
CA LEU A 212 -4.37 -20.33 -8.48
C LEU A 212 -2.96 -19.77 -8.24
N GLY A 213 -2.64 -18.63 -8.86
CA GLY A 213 -1.39 -17.90 -8.64
C GLY A 213 -1.23 -17.45 -7.19
N VAL A 214 -2.25 -16.81 -6.63
CA VAL A 214 -2.24 -16.35 -5.22
C VAL A 214 -2.08 -17.54 -4.26
N SER A 215 -2.81 -18.64 -4.48
CA SER A 215 -2.73 -19.83 -3.66
C SER A 215 -1.34 -20.48 -3.68
N LYS A 216 -0.67 -20.50 -4.84
CA LYS A 216 0.72 -20.97 -4.94
C LYS A 216 1.69 -20.10 -4.14
N LEU A 217 1.53 -18.77 -4.20
CA LEU A 217 2.36 -17.86 -3.40
C LEU A 217 2.08 -18.02 -1.91
N ALA A 218 0.82 -18.10 -1.50
CA ALA A 218 0.42 -18.30 -0.11
C ALA A 218 1.04 -19.57 0.49
N ALA A 219 1.12 -20.66 -0.27
CA ALA A 219 1.73 -21.92 0.15
C ALA A 219 3.25 -21.85 0.35
N LYS A 220 3.95 -20.89 -0.27
CA LYS A 220 5.40 -20.67 -0.09
C LYS A 220 5.74 -19.87 1.18
N VAL A 221 4.75 -19.18 1.75
CA VAL A 221 4.92 -18.27 2.90
C VAL A 221 4.58 -18.96 4.23
N LEU A 222 3.81 -20.06 4.19
CA LEU A 222 3.52 -20.94 5.32
C LEU A 222 4.65 -21.95 5.57
#